data_AF-J7ZMB9-F1
#
_entry.id   AF-J7ZMB9-F1
#
_cell.length_a   1.000
_cell.length_b   1.000
_cell.length_c   1.000
_cell.angle_alpha   90.00
_cell.angle_beta   90.00
_cell.angle_gamma   90.00
#
_symmetry.space_group_name_H-M   'P 1'
#
loop_
_entity.id
_entity.type
_entity.pdbx_description
1 polymer ?
#
loop_
_entity_poly.entity_id
_entity_poly.type
_entity_poly.pdbx_seq_one_letter_code
_entity_poly.pdbx_strand_id
1 'polypeptide(L)'
;GRIDHQVKIRGYRIELGEIETQLLKHEEVKEVVVVAREDDHHEQYLCAYFASETWKEESIIQDIRKFLAKELPEYMIPAFFVQLDKLPFTTNGKVNRTALPEPDRSVITGVEYEAPGNFVEETIISIWEEILGIESIGISHNFFEIGGNSLKLMSAVAAINKIFNTDIGIHTFFENPSVKSLANYILSTENGHQENSYEYVEEEV
;
A
#
# COMPACT_ATOMS: atom_id res chain seq x y z
N GLY A 1 -12.99 30.34 8.97
CA GLY A 1 -12.81 29.73 10.30
C GLY A 1 -12.36 28.31 10.07
N ARG A 2 -11.13 27.98 10.50
CA ARG A 2 -10.45 26.71 10.21
C ARG A 2 -11.19 25.57 10.93
N ILE A 3 -11.88 24.74 10.16
CA ILE A 3 -12.26 23.41 10.60
C ILE A 3 -11.07 22.53 10.22
N ASP A 4 -9.99 22.64 10.99
CA ASP A 4 -8.83 21.77 10.82
C ASP A 4 -9.26 20.38 11.35
N HIS A 5 -9.56 19.48 10.42
CA HIS A 5 -9.81 18.08 10.72
C HIS A 5 -8.46 17.39 10.94
N GLN A 6 -7.91 17.58 12.12
CA GLN A 6 -6.65 16.98 12.48
C GLN A 6 -6.85 15.58 13.02
N VAL A 7 -6.00 14.65 12.61
CA VAL A 7 -6.03 13.26 13.03
C VAL A 7 -4.67 12.81 13.55
N LYS A 8 -4.64 11.72 14.32
CA LYS A 8 -3.41 11.10 14.80
C LYS A 8 -3.31 9.69 14.23
N ILE A 9 -2.43 9.48 13.26
CA ILE A 9 -2.25 8.18 12.61
C ILE A 9 -0.80 7.78 12.82
N ARG A 10 -0.59 6.59 13.40
CA ARG A 10 0.76 6.00 13.62
C ARG A 10 1.74 6.95 14.35
N GLY A 11 1.22 7.70 15.32
CA GLY A 11 2.01 8.69 16.09
C GLY A 11 2.21 10.04 15.39
N TYR A 12 1.86 10.16 14.11
CA TYR A 12 1.91 11.41 13.38
C TYR A 12 0.63 12.21 13.56
N ARG A 13 0.81 13.51 13.79
CA ARG A 13 -0.28 14.48 13.81
C ARG A 13 -0.44 15.02 12.39
N ILE A 14 -1.53 14.65 11.74
CA ILE A 14 -1.76 14.91 10.31
C ILE A 14 -2.89 15.93 10.16
N GLU A 15 -2.61 17.00 9.43
CA GLU A 15 -3.61 17.99 9.02
C GLU A 15 -4.24 17.55 7.68
N LEU A 16 -5.48 17.06 7.71
CA LEU A 16 -6.12 16.56 6.49
C LEU A 16 -6.25 17.65 5.41
N GLY A 17 -6.44 18.90 5.83
CA GLY A 17 -6.53 20.05 4.93
C GLY A 17 -5.25 20.32 4.15
N GLU A 18 -4.08 19.90 4.64
CA GLU A 18 -2.80 20.02 3.92
C GLU A 18 -2.78 19.08 2.72
N ILE A 19 -3.21 17.84 2.92
CA ILE A 19 -3.33 16.82 1.86
C ILE A 19 -4.37 17.26 0.84
N GLU A 20 -5.55 17.73 1.29
CA GLU A 20 -6.60 18.27 0.43
C GLU A 20 -6.10 19.45 -0.41
N THR A 21 -5.37 20.39 0.20
CA THR A 21 -4.78 21.55 -0.49
C THR A 21 -3.78 21.12 -1.55
N GLN A 22 -2.95 20.11 -1.26
CA GLN A 22 -2.00 19.59 -2.23
C GLN A 22 -2.72 18.87 -3.38
N LEU A 23 -3.71 18.02 -3.08
CA LEU A 23 -4.50 17.30 -4.07
C LEU A 23 -5.19 18.24 -5.07
N LEU A 24 -5.76 19.36 -4.60
CA LEU A 24 -6.41 20.37 -5.46
C LEU A 24 -5.46 21.06 -6.46
N LYS A 25 -4.14 20.91 -6.33
CA LYS A 25 -3.17 21.42 -7.31
C LYS A 25 -2.97 20.47 -8.48
N HIS A 26 -3.42 19.22 -8.39
CA HIS A 26 -3.34 18.25 -9.47
C HIS A 26 -4.43 18.55 -10.51
N GLU A 27 -4.10 18.51 -11.80
CA GLU A 27 -5.00 18.95 -12.88
C GLU A 27 -6.31 18.14 -12.96
N GLU A 28 -6.23 16.87 -12.63
CA GLU A 28 -7.39 15.95 -12.60
C GLU A 28 -8.32 16.11 -11.38
N VAL A 29 -7.92 16.85 -10.34
CA VAL A 29 -8.70 16.93 -9.08
C VAL A 29 -9.50 18.24 -9.04
N LYS A 30 -10.84 18.13 -9.11
CA LYS A 30 -11.76 19.28 -9.05
C LYS A 30 -12.31 19.53 -7.65
N GLU A 31 -12.68 18.46 -6.98
CA GLU A 31 -13.16 18.46 -5.61
C GLU A 31 -12.40 17.39 -4.85
N VAL A 32 -12.10 17.63 -3.57
CA VAL A 32 -11.46 16.62 -2.73
C VAL A 32 -11.89 16.75 -1.28
N VAL A 33 -11.98 15.60 -0.61
CA VAL A 33 -12.02 15.50 0.84
C VAL A 33 -11.14 14.34 1.27
N VAL A 34 -10.33 14.55 2.30
CA VAL A 34 -9.55 13.48 2.92
C VAL A 34 -10.17 13.18 4.27
N VAL A 35 -10.31 11.88 4.55
CA VAL A 35 -10.84 11.36 5.82
C VAL A 35 -9.87 10.35 6.39
N ALA A 36 -9.84 10.25 7.72
CA ALA A 36 -9.30 9.07 8.37
C ALA A 36 -10.42 8.01 8.48
N ARG A 37 -10.11 6.79 8.07
CA ARG A 37 -10.94 5.60 8.26
C ARG A 37 -10.17 4.59 9.11
N GLU A 38 -10.84 3.53 9.47
CA GLU A 38 -10.31 2.46 10.30
C GLU A 38 -10.53 1.13 9.57
N ASP A 39 -9.51 0.28 9.53
CA ASP A 39 -9.61 -1.06 8.92
C ASP A 39 -10.14 -2.09 9.94
N ASP A 40 -10.25 -3.34 9.52
CA ASP A 40 -10.84 -4.40 10.34
C ASP A 40 -9.97 -4.74 11.57
N HIS A 41 -8.72 -4.28 11.58
CA HIS A 41 -7.77 -4.42 12.68
C HIS A 41 -7.73 -3.20 13.61
N HIS A 42 -8.69 -2.27 13.46
CA HIS A 42 -8.72 -1.00 14.17
C HIS A 42 -7.54 -0.07 13.85
N GLU A 43 -6.83 -0.28 12.74
CA GLU A 43 -5.77 0.62 12.30
C GLU A 43 -6.33 1.78 11.49
N GLN A 44 -5.93 2.99 11.86
CA GLN A 44 -6.33 4.18 11.10
C GLN A 44 -5.52 4.32 9.81
N TYR A 45 -6.23 4.66 8.73
CA TYR A 45 -5.66 4.97 7.43
C TYR A 45 -6.32 6.19 6.79
N LEU A 46 -5.61 6.81 5.86
CA LEU A 46 -6.09 7.96 5.11
C LEU A 46 -6.80 7.50 3.83
N CYS A 47 -7.97 8.08 3.55
CA CYS A 47 -8.72 7.87 2.32
C CYS A 47 -9.05 9.21 1.69
N ALA A 48 -8.68 9.38 0.42
CA ALA A 48 -8.99 10.56 -0.37
C ALA A 48 -10.18 10.28 -1.29
N TYR A 49 -11.23 11.09 -1.20
CA TYR A 49 -12.34 11.09 -2.13
C TYR A 49 -12.21 12.30 -3.02
N PHE A 50 -12.26 12.11 -4.33
CA PHE A 50 -12.09 13.20 -5.28
C PHE A 50 -13.06 13.10 -6.46
N ALA A 51 -13.36 14.24 -7.07
CA ALA A 51 -14.08 14.29 -8.33
C ALA A 51 -13.13 14.74 -9.45
N SER A 52 -13.23 14.08 -10.61
CA SER A 52 -12.54 14.44 -11.85
C SER A 52 -13.54 14.54 -13.00
N GLU A 53 -13.22 15.36 -14.00
CA GLU A 53 -13.95 15.44 -15.27
C GLU A 53 -13.70 14.20 -16.15
N THR A 54 -12.55 13.56 -15.97
CA THR A 54 -12.17 12.34 -16.68
C THR A 54 -12.50 11.13 -15.82
N TRP A 55 -13.58 10.44 -16.18
CA TRP A 55 -13.82 9.10 -15.68
C TRP A 55 -13.04 8.13 -16.53
N LYS A 56 -11.80 7.81 -16.17
CA LYS A 56 -11.13 6.53 -16.47
C LYS A 56 -9.65 6.52 -16.14
N GLU A 57 -9.26 5.29 -15.82
CA GLU A 57 -7.92 4.73 -15.65
C GLU A 57 -7.29 4.94 -14.28
N GLU A 58 -6.86 3.79 -13.74
CA GLU A 58 -5.90 3.70 -12.67
C GLU A 58 -4.74 4.70 -12.80
N SER A 59 -4.23 4.89 -14.03
CA SER A 59 -3.06 5.72 -14.30
C SER A 59 -3.13 7.06 -13.57
N ILE A 60 -4.32 7.64 -13.47
CA ILE A 60 -4.60 8.87 -12.71
C ILE A 60 -4.32 8.70 -11.21
N ILE A 61 -4.74 7.62 -10.56
CA ILE A 61 -4.50 7.37 -9.13
C ILE A 61 -2.99 7.26 -8.87
N GLN A 62 -2.26 6.53 -9.71
CA GLN A 62 -0.82 6.40 -9.58
C GLN A 62 -0.10 7.73 -9.81
N ASP A 63 -0.56 8.53 -10.77
CA ASP A 63 -0.02 9.85 -11.05
C ASP A 63 -0.29 10.82 -9.89
N ILE A 64 -1.49 10.81 -9.31
CA ILE A 64 -1.84 11.56 -8.10
C ILE A 64 -0.96 11.14 -6.92
N ARG A 65 -0.77 9.83 -6.71
CA ARG A 65 0.07 9.31 -5.62
C ARG A 65 1.52 9.79 -5.77
N LYS A 66 2.10 9.66 -6.97
CA LYS A 66 3.44 10.15 -7.29
C LYS A 66 3.55 11.67 -7.15
N PHE A 67 2.51 12.40 -7.53
CA PHE A 67 2.46 13.84 -7.36
C PHE A 67 2.50 14.24 -5.89
N LEU A 68 1.71 13.59 -5.03
CA LEU A 68 1.73 13.85 -3.59
C LEU A 68 3.08 13.48 -2.96
N ALA A 69 3.67 12.35 -3.35
CA ALA A 69 4.93 11.86 -2.78
C ALA A 69 6.14 12.78 -3.07
N LYS A 70 6.03 13.72 -4.02
CA LYS A 70 7.06 14.74 -4.27
C LYS A 70 7.06 15.85 -3.21
N GLU A 71 5.92 16.10 -2.58
CA GLU A 71 5.68 17.30 -1.76
C GLU A 71 5.33 16.94 -0.31
N LEU A 72 4.78 15.75 -0.08
CA LEU A 72 4.34 15.27 1.23
C LEU A 72 5.14 14.04 1.65
N PRO A 73 5.42 13.87 2.95
CA PRO A 73 6.02 12.65 3.46
C PRO A 73 5.05 11.47 3.31
N GLU A 74 5.62 10.26 3.20
CA GLU A 74 4.89 9.01 2.91
C GLU A 74 3.68 8.78 3.83
N TYR A 75 3.79 9.10 5.12
CA TYR A 75 2.70 8.90 6.09
C TYR A 75 1.48 9.82 5.88
N MET A 76 1.59 10.85 5.03
CA MET A 76 0.47 11.73 4.64
C MET A 76 -0.17 11.32 3.31
N ILE A 77 0.40 10.34 2.62
CA ILE A 77 -0.13 9.85 1.35
C ILE A 77 -1.34 8.94 1.65
N PRO A 78 -2.54 9.22 1.10
CA PRO A 78 -3.70 8.36 1.27
C PRO A 78 -3.42 6.92 0.85
N ALA A 79 -3.91 5.96 1.65
CA ALA A 79 -3.87 4.55 1.29
C ALA A 79 -4.82 4.28 0.12
N PHE A 80 -6.03 4.85 0.17
CA PHE A 80 -7.07 4.69 -0.83
C PHE A 80 -7.45 6.01 -1.48
N PHE A 81 -7.75 5.94 -2.78
CA PHE A 81 -8.27 7.02 -3.60
C PHE A 81 -9.59 6.57 -4.21
N VAL A 82 -10.66 7.30 -3.95
CA VAL A 82 -12.01 6.97 -4.43
C VAL A 82 -12.51 8.10 -5.31
N GLN A 83 -12.65 7.82 -6.61
CA GLN A 83 -13.23 8.76 -7.55
C GLN A 83 -14.76 8.76 -7.42
N LEU A 84 -15.36 9.95 -7.37
CA LEU A 84 -16.80 10.18 -7.32
C LEU A 84 -17.22 11.14 -8.44
N ASP A 85 -18.50 11.13 -8.81
CA ASP A 85 -19.03 12.08 -9.81
C ASP A 85 -18.97 13.51 -9.27
N LYS A 86 -19.19 13.63 -7.97
CA LYS A 86 -19.16 14.84 -7.17
C LYS A 86 -19.08 14.45 -5.70
N LEU A 87 -18.55 15.32 -4.86
CA LEU A 87 -18.62 15.07 -3.42
C LEU A 87 -20.06 15.21 -2.91
N PRO A 88 -20.48 14.38 -1.94
CA PRO A 88 -21.75 14.57 -1.28
C PRO A 88 -21.67 15.80 -0.39
N PHE A 89 -22.62 16.73 -0.52
CA PHE A 89 -22.72 17.92 0.34
C PHE A 89 -24.01 17.87 1.17
N THR A 90 -23.93 18.41 2.37
CA THR A 90 -25.09 18.73 3.23
C THR A 90 -25.86 19.91 2.66
N THR A 91 -27.09 20.14 3.15
CA THR A 91 -27.90 21.32 2.79
C THR A 91 -27.22 22.65 3.09
N ASN A 92 -26.23 22.66 3.98
CA ASN A 92 -25.45 23.84 4.36
C ASN A 92 -24.15 23.99 3.53
N GLY A 93 -23.97 23.22 2.46
CA GLY A 93 -22.82 23.30 1.57
C GLY A 93 -21.52 22.72 2.12
N LYS A 94 -21.55 22.02 3.27
CA LYS A 94 -20.38 21.27 3.79
C LYS A 94 -20.38 19.85 3.26
N VAL A 95 -19.21 19.26 3.01
CA VAL A 95 -19.09 17.85 2.62
C VAL A 95 -19.76 16.95 3.66
N ASN A 96 -20.65 16.07 3.20
CA ASN A 96 -21.35 15.08 4.00
C ASN A 96 -20.50 13.81 4.12
N ARG A 97 -19.56 13.82 5.07
CA ARG A 97 -18.59 12.73 5.28
C ARG A 97 -19.25 11.37 5.59
N THR A 98 -20.44 11.34 6.18
CA THR A 98 -21.15 10.09 6.47
C THR A 98 -21.83 9.46 5.26
N ALA A 99 -21.93 10.20 4.15
CA ALA A 99 -22.45 9.70 2.88
C ALA A 99 -21.33 9.24 1.91
N LEU A 100 -20.07 9.31 2.34
CA LEU A 100 -18.95 8.82 1.54
C LEU A 100 -18.98 7.28 1.51
N PRO A 101 -18.90 6.64 0.34
CA PRO A 101 -18.90 5.19 0.24
C PRO A 101 -17.65 4.61 0.90
N GLU A 102 -17.72 3.36 1.34
CA GLU A 102 -16.50 2.63 1.73
C GLU A 102 -15.56 2.51 0.52
N PRO A 103 -14.24 2.66 0.71
CA PRO A 103 -13.30 2.41 -0.36
C PRO A 103 -13.36 0.93 -0.76
N ASP A 104 -13.33 0.67 -2.06
CA ASP A 104 -13.07 -0.68 -2.56
C ASP A 104 -11.64 -1.06 -2.13
N ARG A 105 -11.53 -2.16 -1.39
CA ARG A 105 -10.25 -2.68 -0.88
C ARG A 105 -9.63 -3.69 -1.84
N SER A 106 -10.19 -3.91 -3.03
CA SER A 106 -9.46 -4.63 -4.09
C SER A 106 -8.27 -3.80 -4.56
N VAL A 107 -7.24 -4.49 -5.06
CA VAL A 107 -6.05 -3.82 -5.57
C VAL A 107 -6.39 -3.07 -6.86
N ILE A 108 -6.42 -1.75 -6.74
CA ILE A 108 -6.51 -0.81 -7.85
C ILE A 108 -5.11 -0.18 -7.92
N THR A 109 -4.24 -0.76 -8.76
CA THR A 109 -2.91 -0.20 -9.13
C THR A 109 -2.61 -0.14 -10.63
N GLY A 110 -3.49 -0.71 -11.48
CA GLY A 110 -3.41 -0.75 -12.95
C GLY A 110 -2.14 -1.39 -13.50
N VAL A 111 -1.35 -1.97 -12.60
CA VAL A 111 -0.61 -3.18 -12.86
C VAL A 111 -1.65 -4.27 -13.11
N GLU A 112 -1.53 -4.94 -14.25
CA GLU A 112 -2.40 -6.07 -14.58
C GLU A 112 -2.23 -7.16 -13.52
N TYR A 113 -3.35 -7.75 -13.10
CA TYR A 113 -3.32 -8.89 -12.19
C TYR A 113 -2.56 -10.05 -12.85
N GLU A 114 -1.45 -10.44 -12.24
CA GLU A 114 -0.66 -11.61 -12.61
C GLU A 114 -0.77 -12.64 -11.48
N ALA A 115 -1.34 -13.81 -11.78
CA ALA A 115 -1.54 -14.89 -10.81
C ALA A 115 -0.19 -15.46 -10.33
N PRO A 116 -0.12 -15.99 -9.09
CA PRO A 116 1.08 -16.68 -8.63
C PRO A 116 1.37 -17.93 -9.47
N GLY A 117 2.65 -18.15 -9.74
CA GLY A 117 3.18 -19.31 -10.46
C GLY A 117 3.82 -20.36 -9.55
N ASN A 118 3.99 -20.08 -8.26
CA ASN A 118 4.58 -21.02 -7.30
C ASN A 118 4.08 -20.80 -5.86
N PHE A 119 4.37 -21.78 -4.99
CA PHE A 119 3.95 -21.79 -3.58
C PHE A 119 4.52 -20.63 -2.75
N VAL A 120 5.73 -20.15 -3.08
CA VAL A 120 6.35 -19.01 -2.37
C VAL A 120 5.55 -17.74 -2.65
N GLU A 121 5.21 -17.49 -3.92
CA GLU A 121 4.37 -16.36 -4.32
C GLU A 121 2.97 -16.43 -3.71
N GLU A 122 2.30 -17.60 -3.72
CA GLU A 122 0.98 -17.81 -3.11
C GLU A 122 0.98 -17.47 -1.61
N THR A 123 2.02 -17.90 -0.90
CA THR A 123 2.16 -17.67 0.54
C THR A 123 2.44 -16.20 0.84
N ILE A 124 3.31 -15.54 0.07
CA ILE A 124 3.58 -14.10 0.23
C ILE A 124 2.30 -13.30 -0.03
N ILE A 125 1.54 -13.62 -1.09
CA ILE A 125 0.24 -12.99 -1.38
C ILE A 125 -0.69 -13.13 -0.19
N SER A 126 -0.85 -14.34 0.35
CA SER A 126 -1.74 -14.60 1.48
C SER A 126 -1.37 -13.76 2.72
N ILE A 127 -0.07 -13.65 3.04
CA ILE A 127 0.44 -12.80 4.12
C ILE A 127 0.11 -11.33 3.86
N TRP A 128 0.31 -10.88 2.62
CA TRP A 128 0.09 -9.48 2.25
C TRP A 128 -1.40 -9.12 2.28
N GLU A 129 -2.28 -9.98 1.77
CA GLU A 129 -3.74 -9.77 1.80
C GLU A 129 -4.24 -9.65 3.24
N GLU A 130 -3.79 -10.52 4.15
CA GLU A 130 -4.13 -10.46 5.58
C GLU A 130 -3.66 -9.15 6.24
N ILE A 131 -2.41 -8.76 5.99
CA ILE A 131 -1.80 -7.58 6.64
C ILE A 131 -2.33 -6.27 6.06
N LEU A 132 -2.52 -6.21 4.75
CA LEU A 132 -2.95 -5.01 4.05
C LEU A 132 -4.47 -4.84 4.13
N GLY A 133 -5.22 -5.93 4.31
CA GLY A 133 -6.68 -5.94 4.29
C GLY A 133 -7.23 -5.67 2.89
N ILE A 134 -6.50 -6.11 1.86
CA ILE A 134 -6.85 -5.95 0.45
C ILE A 134 -6.93 -7.32 -0.22
N GLU A 135 -7.82 -7.45 -1.20
CA GLU A 135 -8.01 -8.70 -1.94
C GLU A 135 -7.45 -8.60 -3.36
N SER A 136 -7.11 -9.74 -3.96
CA SER A 136 -6.66 -9.87 -5.35
C SER A 136 -5.27 -9.27 -5.61
N ILE A 137 -4.32 -9.49 -4.71
CA ILE A 137 -2.92 -9.10 -4.94
C ILE A 137 -2.29 -10.05 -5.97
N GLY A 138 -2.03 -9.54 -7.18
CA GLY A 138 -1.15 -10.17 -8.17
C GLY A 138 0.35 -9.99 -7.89
N ILE A 139 1.19 -10.82 -8.52
CA ILE A 139 2.61 -10.93 -8.15
C ILE A 139 3.47 -9.70 -8.49
N SER A 140 3.00 -8.86 -9.41
CA SER A 140 3.70 -7.66 -9.87
C SER A 140 3.34 -6.41 -9.05
N HIS A 141 2.39 -6.51 -8.11
CA HIS A 141 2.04 -5.39 -7.24
C HIS A 141 3.16 -5.04 -6.27
N ASN A 142 3.42 -3.75 -6.13
CA ASN A 142 4.37 -3.21 -5.17
C ASN A 142 3.69 -2.99 -3.82
N PHE A 143 4.27 -3.55 -2.75
CA PHE A 143 3.77 -3.48 -1.37
C PHE A 143 3.40 -2.06 -0.93
N PHE A 144 4.24 -1.08 -1.24
CA PHE A 144 4.09 0.30 -0.79
C PHE A 144 3.03 1.06 -1.62
N GLU A 145 2.90 0.71 -2.90
CA GLU A 145 1.90 1.31 -3.78
C GLU A 145 0.47 0.86 -3.44
N ILE A 146 0.34 -0.32 -2.82
CA ILE A 146 -0.94 -0.91 -2.38
C ILE A 146 -1.27 -0.68 -0.89
N GLY A 147 -0.62 0.28 -0.25
CA GLY A 147 -0.94 0.69 1.14
C GLY A 147 -0.03 0.10 2.22
N GLY A 148 1.04 -0.59 1.82
CA GLY A 148 2.15 -0.95 2.67
C GLY A 148 2.83 0.28 3.28
N ASN A 149 3.35 0.10 4.48
CA ASN A 149 4.03 1.13 5.26
C ASN A 149 4.95 0.45 6.27
N SER A 150 5.70 1.21 7.07
CA SER A 150 6.70 0.67 8.00
C SER A 150 6.14 -0.37 8.98
N LEU A 151 4.94 -0.19 9.54
CA LEU A 151 4.39 -1.16 10.50
C LEU A 151 3.97 -2.45 9.79
N LYS A 152 3.22 -2.32 8.69
CA LYS A 152 2.79 -3.47 7.86
C LYS A 152 3.99 -4.22 7.27
N LEU A 153 5.03 -3.50 6.88
CA LEU A 153 6.30 -4.06 6.41
C LEU A 153 6.96 -4.95 7.47
N MET A 154 7.05 -4.47 8.71
CA MET A 154 7.65 -5.25 9.81
C MET A 154 6.86 -6.54 10.07
N SER A 155 5.52 -6.45 10.05
CA SER A 155 4.64 -7.61 10.19
C SER A 155 4.84 -8.61 9.04
N ALA A 156 4.93 -8.12 7.80
CA ALA A 156 5.12 -8.95 6.62
C ALA A 156 6.48 -9.66 6.65
N VAL A 157 7.56 -8.92 6.92
CA VAL A 157 8.92 -9.49 7.05
C VAL A 157 8.97 -10.55 8.15
N ALA A 158 8.39 -10.28 9.31
CA ALA A 158 8.36 -11.24 10.41
C ALA A 158 7.59 -12.52 10.06
N ALA A 159 6.44 -12.40 9.40
CA ALA A 159 5.63 -13.54 8.96
C ALA A 159 6.34 -14.37 7.89
N ILE A 160 6.92 -13.73 6.87
CA ILE A 160 7.67 -14.37 5.79
C ILE A 160 8.88 -15.12 6.36
N ASN A 161 9.69 -14.46 7.20
CA ASN A 161 10.86 -15.09 7.84
C ASN A 161 10.48 -16.30 8.68
N LYS A 162 9.36 -16.22 9.41
CA LYS A 162 8.86 -17.34 10.20
C LYS A 162 8.42 -18.52 9.34
N ILE A 163 7.73 -18.28 8.22
CA ILE A 163 7.16 -19.34 7.38
C ILE A 163 8.24 -20.02 6.54
N PHE A 164 9.14 -19.24 5.93
CA PHE A 164 10.20 -19.75 5.06
C PHE A 164 11.51 -20.03 5.79
N ASN A 165 11.59 -19.77 7.10
CA ASN A 165 12.81 -19.90 7.88
C ASN A 165 13.99 -19.10 7.27
N THR A 166 13.70 -17.86 6.85
CA THR A 166 14.65 -16.92 6.26
C THR A 166 15.01 -15.79 7.24
N ASP A 167 16.01 -14.98 6.89
CA ASP A 167 16.40 -13.76 7.62
C ASP A 167 16.39 -12.53 6.69
N ILE A 168 15.25 -12.30 6.04
CA ILE A 168 15.04 -11.15 5.16
C ILE A 168 15.08 -9.89 6.00
N GLY A 169 15.99 -8.98 5.67
CA GLY A 169 16.05 -7.64 6.24
C GLY A 169 15.12 -6.66 5.53
N ILE A 170 14.85 -5.54 6.21
CA ILE A 170 14.05 -4.42 5.66
C ILE A 170 14.65 -3.90 4.34
N HIS A 171 15.97 -3.77 4.27
CA HIS A 171 16.66 -3.30 3.07
C HIS A 171 16.36 -4.18 1.85
N THR A 172 16.48 -5.50 2.02
CA THR A 172 16.17 -6.48 0.98
C THR A 172 14.73 -6.38 0.51
N PHE A 173 13.79 -6.15 1.42
CA PHE A 173 12.39 -5.96 1.04
C PHE A 173 12.20 -4.69 0.19
N PHE A 174 12.85 -3.57 0.53
CA PHE A 174 12.80 -2.35 -0.29
C PHE A 174 13.42 -2.54 -1.69
N GLU A 175 14.44 -3.38 -1.82
CA GLU A 175 15.03 -3.76 -3.11
C GLU A 175 14.13 -4.70 -3.93
N ASN A 176 13.24 -5.45 -3.24
CA ASN A 176 12.35 -6.43 -3.83
C ASN A 176 10.89 -6.17 -3.41
N PRO A 177 10.31 -5.01 -3.78
CA PRO A 177 9.05 -4.54 -3.20
C PRO A 177 7.81 -5.22 -3.80
N SER A 178 7.97 -6.15 -4.74
CA SER A 178 6.88 -6.93 -5.32
C SER A 178 6.95 -8.39 -4.90
N VAL A 179 5.81 -9.08 -4.87
CA VAL A 179 5.74 -10.52 -4.55
C VAL A 179 6.71 -11.32 -5.43
N LYS A 180 6.72 -11.05 -6.74
CA LYS A 180 7.59 -11.74 -7.71
C LYS A 180 9.08 -11.54 -7.41
N SER A 181 9.50 -10.30 -7.14
CA SER A 181 10.90 -10.00 -6.82
C SER A 181 11.32 -10.62 -5.49
N LEU A 182 10.45 -10.56 -4.47
CA LEU A 182 10.72 -11.12 -3.16
C LEU A 182 10.76 -12.65 -3.17
N ALA A 183 9.84 -13.30 -3.90
CA ALA A 183 9.84 -14.75 -4.08
C ALA A 183 11.11 -15.22 -4.79
N ASN A 184 11.54 -14.54 -5.86
CA ASN A 184 12.79 -14.84 -6.54
C ASN A 184 14.00 -14.72 -5.61
N TYR A 185 14.04 -13.70 -4.75
CA TYR A 185 15.09 -13.55 -3.75
C TYR A 185 15.12 -14.75 -2.81
N ILE A 186 13.99 -15.12 -2.21
CA ILE A 186 13.87 -16.26 -1.28
C ILE A 186 14.36 -17.55 -1.95
N LEU A 187 13.84 -17.87 -3.14
CA LEU A 187 14.21 -19.07 -3.90
C LEU A 187 15.70 -19.09 -4.27
N SER A 188 16.32 -17.93 -4.54
CA SER A 188 17.75 -17.85 -4.82
C SER A 188 18.61 -18.13 -3.59
N THR A 189 18.16 -17.71 -2.41
CA THR A 189 18.87 -17.93 -1.14
C THR A 189 18.78 -19.36 -0.63
N GLU A 190 17.66 -20.05 -0.90
CA GLU A 190 17.51 -21.49 -0.61
C GLU A 190 18.46 -22.36 -1.45
N ASN A 191 18.58 -22.06 -2.75
CA ASN A 191 19.49 -22.79 -3.64
C ASN A 191 20.97 -22.59 -3.25
N GLY A 192 21.36 -21.39 -2.81
CA GLY A 192 22.72 -21.11 -2.33
C GLY A 192 23.09 -21.79 -1.00
N HIS A 193 22.11 -22.18 -0.18
CA HIS A 193 22.35 -22.94 1.04
C HIS A 193 22.50 -24.46 0.80
N GLN A 194 21.95 -24.98 -0.31
CA GLN A 194 22.13 -26.39 -0.67
C GLN A 194 23.51 -26.66 -1.28
N GLU A 195 24.08 -25.74 -2.09
CA GLU A 195 25.41 -25.94 -2.71
C GLU A 195 26.58 -25.91 -1.71
N ASN A 196 26.46 -25.17 -0.59
CA ASN A 196 27.54 -25.07 0.43
C ASN A 196 27.58 -26.24 1.44
N SER A 197 26.74 -27.26 1.29
CA SER A 197 26.65 -28.39 2.23
C SER A 197 27.50 -29.62 1.85
N TYR A 198 28.23 -29.57 0.72
CA TYR A 198 29.01 -30.70 0.20
C TYR A 198 30.53 -30.52 0.19
N GLU A 199 31.06 -29.44 0.76
CA GLU A 199 32.51 -29.22 0.81
C GLU A 199 32.97 -29.29 2.27
N TYR A 200 33.15 -30.51 2.79
CA TYR A 200 34.11 -30.87 3.86
C TYR A 200 33.91 -32.35 4.24
N VAL A 201 34.38 -33.27 3.42
CA VAL A 201 34.88 -34.57 3.88
C VAL A 201 36.07 -34.94 3.02
N GLU A 202 37.11 -35.50 3.67
CA GLU A 202 38.39 -36.02 3.15
C GLU A 202 39.55 -35.00 3.18
N GLU A 203 40.64 -35.19 3.93
CA GLU A 203 41.21 -36.40 4.53
C GLU A 203 42.22 -36.03 5.65
N GLU A 204 42.14 -36.69 6.80
CA GLU A 204 43.32 -37.01 7.60
C GLU A 204 43.85 -38.37 7.13
N VAL A 205 45.07 -38.41 6.54
CA VAL A 205 46.14 -39.36 6.88
C VAL A 205 47.51 -38.78 6.49
#